data_AF-A0A535S4E3-F1
#
_entry.id   AF-A0A535S4E3-F1
#
_cell.length_a   1.000
_cell.length_b   1.000
_cell.length_c   1.000
_cell.angle_alpha   90.00
_cell.angle_beta   90.00
_cell.angle_gamma   90.00
#
_symmetry.space_group_name_H-M   'P 1'
#
loop_
_entity.id
_entity.type
_entity.pdbx_description
1 polymer ?
#
loop_
_entity_poly.entity_id
_entity_poly.type
_entity_poly.pdbx_seq_one_letter_code
_entity_poly.pdbx_strand_id
1 'polypeptide(L)'
;MTRFIAAFNHGDTAGLDQLIYDYSRYATDPPGEFTTPAPVKRGDLLAYFAQRHQAHERLTLEALQFGGRSANDFTFEFEVTRSADGLGPTPYGGKGAVFCGNPSSALILWAMGREPFLRARLPLYASVAALLLAILAAAAVIVWRRARPKKRGAARAVRPEWIDA
;
A
#
# COMPACT_ATOMS: atom_id res chain seq x y z
N MET A 1 11.04 9.61 6.95
CA MET A 1 9.57 9.57 6.75
C MET A 1 8.81 10.05 7.97
N THR A 2 8.78 9.29 9.06
CA THR A 2 8.00 9.63 10.27
C THR A 2 8.30 11.04 10.82
N ARG A 3 9.59 11.44 10.83
CA ARG A 3 10.00 12.79 11.23
C ARG A 3 9.44 13.89 10.32
N PHE A 4 9.40 13.66 9.01
CA PHE A 4 8.84 14.61 8.04
C PHE A 4 7.33 14.77 8.25
N ILE A 5 6.59 13.65 8.33
CA ILE A 5 5.15 13.67 8.57
C ILE A 5 4.82 14.35 9.91
N ALA A 6 5.58 14.04 10.96
CA ALA A 6 5.40 14.69 12.25
C ALA A 6 5.63 16.21 12.15
N ALA A 7 6.76 16.65 11.57
CA ALA A 7 7.07 18.07 11.43
C ALA A 7 6.01 18.81 10.58
N PHE A 8 5.58 18.19 9.47
CA PHE A 8 4.49 18.71 8.63
C PHE A 8 3.18 18.87 9.42
N ASN A 9 2.74 17.81 10.10
CA ASN A 9 1.50 17.81 10.86
C ASN A 9 1.52 18.82 12.01
N HIS A 10 2.69 19.05 12.63
CA HIS A 10 2.86 19.99 13.73
C HIS A 10 3.14 21.44 13.30
N GLY A 11 3.32 21.71 11.99
CA GLY A 11 3.70 23.04 11.52
C GLY A 11 5.12 23.43 11.95
N ASP A 12 5.99 22.45 12.22
CA ASP A 12 7.36 22.64 12.66
C ASP A 12 8.25 23.00 11.47
N THR A 13 8.23 24.27 11.08
CA THR A 13 9.03 24.80 9.96
C THR A 13 10.52 24.58 10.17
N ALA A 14 11.02 24.67 11.41
CA ALA A 14 12.44 24.45 11.71
C ALA A 14 12.84 22.97 11.55
N GLY A 15 11.98 22.05 11.99
CA GLY A 15 12.15 20.63 11.76
C GLY A 15 12.06 20.26 10.27
N LEU A 16 11.13 20.87 9.53
CA LEU A 16 11.01 20.68 8.09
C LEU A 16 12.23 21.20 7.34
N ASP A 17 12.77 22.36 7.73
CA ASP A 17 13.97 22.96 7.15
C ASP A 17 15.17 22.00 7.23
N GLN A 18 15.35 21.29 8.35
CA GLN A 18 16.40 20.28 8.49
C GLN A 18 16.19 19.01 7.66
N LEU A 19 14.96 18.76 7.19
CA LEU A 19 14.55 17.52 6.55
C LEU A 19 14.37 17.64 5.03
N ILE A 20 14.54 18.83 4.45
CA ILE A 20 14.43 19.07 3.02
C ILE A 20 15.78 19.49 2.43
N TYR A 21 16.08 18.98 1.24
CA TYR A 21 17.28 19.36 0.51
C TYR A 21 17.02 20.57 -0.39
N ASP A 22 18.06 21.37 -0.64
CA ASP A 22 17.99 22.37 -1.70
C ASP A 22 17.68 21.64 -3.01
N TYR A 23 16.70 22.11 -3.78
CA TYR A 23 16.23 21.46 -5.01
C TYR A 23 15.32 20.22 -4.82
N SER A 24 14.71 20.06 -3.64
CA SER A 24 13.66 19.05 -3.43
C SER A 24 12.54 19.16 -4.47
N ARG A 25 12.06 18.02 -4.95
CA ARG A 25 10.85 17.95 -5.77
C ARG A 25 9.67 17.61 -4.87
N TYR A 26 8.65 18.45 -4.89
CA TYR A 26 7.39 18.20 -4.20
C TYR A 26 6.25 18.25 -5.21
N ALA A 27 5.31 17.31 -5.10
CA ALA A 27 4.11 17.30 -5.92
C ALA A 27 2.92 16.73 -5.14
N THR A 28 1.78 17.41 -5.26
CA THR A 28 0.47 16.91 -4.83
C THR A 28 -0.64 17.45 -5.71
N ASP A 29 -1.72 16.69 -5.86
CA ASP A 29 -2.93 17.10 -6.55
C ASP A 29 -3.86 17.98 -5.65
N PRO A 30 -4.90 18.60 -6.23
CA PRO A 30 -5.89 19.39 -5.47
C PRO A 30 -6.65 18.59 -4.40
N PRO A 31 -7.12 19.27 -3.33
CA PRO A 31 -6.94 20.70 -3.02
C PRO A 31 -5.54 21.02 -2.48
N GLY A 32 -5.10 22.27 -2.61
CA GLY A 32 -3.75 22.66 -2.18
C GLY A 32 -2.66 22.03 -3.04
N GLU A 33 -2.93 21.93 -4.34
CA GLU A 33 -1.99 21.39 -5.31
C GLU A 33 -0.65 22.11 -5.26
N PHE A 34 0.39 21.35 -5.58
CA PHE A 34 1.71 21.89 -5.82
C PHE A 34 2.26 21.14 -7.00
N THR A 35 2.37 21.80 -8.15
CA THR A 35 2.85 21.19 -9.40
C THR A 35 4.03 22.01 -9.91
N THR A 36 5.25 21.51 -9.70
CA THR A 36 6.45 22.18 -10.22
C THR A 36 7.25 21.23 -11.10
N PRO A 37 7.49 21.57 -12.39
CA PRO A 37 8.34 20.76 -13.28
C PRO A 37 9.84 20.84 -12.93
N ALA A 38 10.24 21.80 -12.09
CA ALA A 38 11.63 22.04 -11.68
C ALA A 38 11.86 21.72 -10.18
N PRO A 39 13.11 21.47 -9.77
CA PRO A 39 13.44 21.46 -8.35
C PRO A 39 13.01 22.77 -7.67
N VAL A 40 12.33 22.64 -6.53
CA VAL A 40 11.72 23.76 -5.79
C VAL A 40 12.79 24.42 -4.92
N LYS A 41 12.77 25.75 -4.83
CA LYS A 41 13.61 26.44 -3.84
C LYS A 41 13.12 26.05 -2.45
N ARG A 42 14.06 25.75 -1.56
CA ARG A 42 13.78 25.37 -0.17
C ARG A 42 12.78 26.30 0.54
N GLY A 43 12.96 27.62 0.39
CA GLY A 43 12.06 28.62 0.97
C GLY A 43 10.63 28.57 0.43
N ASP A 44 10.45 28.31 -0.87
CA ASP A 44 9.12 28.19 -1.48
C ASP A 44 8.39 26.95 -0.93
N LEU A 45 9.12 25.87 -0.72
CA LEU A 45 8.57 24.64 -0.16
C LEU A 45 8.17 24.80 1.33
N LEU A 46 8.99 25.51 2.11
CA LEU A 46 8.64 25.83 3.51
C LEU A 46 7.43 26.76 3.60
N ALA A 47 7.34 27.78 2.72
CA ALA A 47 6.20 28.66 2.65
C ALA A 47 4.92 27.89 2.29
N TYR A 48 5.02 26.95 1.34
CA TYR A 48 3.93 26.05 1.01
C TYR A 48 3.51 25.19 2.21
N PHE A 49 4.45 24.55 2.92
CA PHE A 49 4.11 23.76 4.12
C PHE A 49 3.44 24.59 5.20
N ALA A 50 3.89 25.82 5.43
CA ALA A 50 3.25 26.74 6.37
C ALA A 50 1.80 27.05 5.94
N GLN A 51 1.57 27.32 4.65
CA GLN A 51 0.22 27.51 4.11
C GLN A 51 -0.65 26.27 4.30
N ARG A 52 -0.12 25.07 4.07
CA ARG A 52 -0.87 23.82 4.25
C ARG A 52 -1.19 23.55 5.71
N HIS A 53 -0.28 23.88 6.62
CA HIS A 53 -0.52 23.80 8.05
C HIS A 53 -1.65 24.74 8.51
N GLN A 54 -1.70 25.97 7.99
CA GLN A 54 -2.79 26.90 8.25
C GLN A 54 -4.15 26.40 7.74
N ALA A 55 -4.16 25.57 6.69
CA ALA A 55 -5.35 24.87 6.20
C ALA A 55 -5.63 23.55 6.95
N HIS A 56 -5.04 23.37 8.13
CA HIS A 56 -5.14 22.18 8.98
C HIS A 56 -4.81 20.87 8.26
N GLU A 57 -3.91 20.92 7.28
CA GLU A 57 -3.53 19.71 6.55
C GLU A 57 -2.78 18.72 7.45
N ARG A 58 -3.20 17.45 7.36
CA ARG A 58 -2.62 16.33 8.10
C ARG A 58 -2.39 15.15 7.16
N LEU A 59 -1.28 14.47 7.39
CA LEU A 59 -0.90 13.22 6.75
C LEU A 59 -0.80 12.11 7.80
N THR A 60 -1.44 10.98 7.55
CA THR A 60 -1.32 9.76 8.36
C THR A 60 -0.72 8.67 7.51
N LEU A 61 0.41 8.09 7.94
CA LEU A 61 1.09 7.03 7.18
C LEU A 61 0.35 5.69 7.35
N GLU A 62 -0.06 5.09 6.24
CA GLU A 62 -0.80 3.83 6.20
C GLU A 62 0.09 2.68 5.75
N ALA A 63 0.94 2.93 4.76
CA ALA A 63 1.93 1.96 4.29
C ALA A 63 3.20 2.67 3.82
N LEU A 64 4.33 1.99 3.96
CA LEU A 64 5.62 2.39 3.43
C LEU A 64 6.31 1.16 2.85
N GLN A 65 6.75 1.26 1.61
CA GLN A 65 7.47 0.20 0.92
C GLN A 65 8.80 0.73 0.40
N PHE A 66 9.87 -0.03 0.60
CA PHE A 66 11.17 0.28 0.05
C PHE A 66 11.16 0.09 -1.48
N GLY A 67 11.54 1.13 -2.22
CA GLY A 67 11.61 1.12 -3.68
C GLY A 67 12.98 0.74 -4.22
N GLY A 68 14.05 1.01 -3.47
CA GLY A 68 15.43 0.71 -3.87
C GLY A 68 16.43 1.70 -3.31
N ARG A 69 17.72 1.35 -3.40
CA ARG A 69 18.83 2.18 -2.92
C ARG A 69 19.83 2.39 -4.06
N SER A 70 20.27 3.61 -4.27
CA SER A 70 21.46 3.92 -5.07
C SER A 70 22.60 4.39 -4.17
N ALA A 71 23.72 4.82 -4.76
CA ALA A 71 24.93 5.22 -4.04
C ALA A 71 24.65 6.23 -2.92
N ASN A 72 23.80 7.24 -3.17
CA ASN A 72 23.53 8.33 -2.24
C ASN A 72 22.05 8.57 -1.95
N ASP A 73 21.14 7.72 -2.43
CA ASP A 73 19.71 7.89 -2.17
C ASP A 73 18.99 6.58 -1.85
N PHE A 74 17.83 6.75 -1.22
CA PHE A 74 16.88 5.70 -0.88
C PHE A 74 15.52 6.13 -1.44
N THR A 75 14.93 5.32 -2.31
CA THR A 75 13.58 5.55 -2.84
C THR A 75 12.57 4.68 -2.10
N PHE A 76 11.34 5.19 -2.02
CA PHE A 76 10.24 4.50 -1.37
C PHE A 76 8.92 4.85 -2.04
N GLU A 77 7.97 3.94 -1.89
CA GLU A 77 6.57 4.18 -2.17
C GLU A 77 5.82 4.26 -0.84
N PHE A 78 4.76 5.06 -0.80
CA PHE A 78 3.99 5.26 0.42
C PHE A 78 2.50 5.40 0.13
N GLU A 79 1.71 5.10 1.15
CA GLU A 79 0.28 5.38 1.21
C GLU A 79 0.02 6.20 2.46
N VAL A 80 -0.71 7.30 2.29
CA VAL A 80 -1.10 8.19 3.38
C VAL A 80 -2.59 8.51 3.30
N THR A 81 -3.23 8.64 4.46
CA THR A 81 -4.50 9.35 4.56
C THR A 81 -4.21 10.84 4.70
N ARG A 82 -4.70 11.64 3.76
CA ARG A 82 -4.60 13.10 3.76
C ARG A 82 -5.94 13.72 4.18
N SER A 83 -5.91 14.73 5.03
CA SER A 83 -7.07 15.55 5.38
C SER A 83 -6.66 17.01 5.48
N ALA A 84 -7.56 17.94 5.20
CA ALA A 84 -7.37 19.38 5.37
C ALA A 84 -8.73 20.07 5.49
N ASP A 85 -8.76 21.38 5.71
CA ASP A 85 -9.99 22.16 5.60
C ASP A 85 -10.60 21.99 4.21
N GLY A 86 -11.87 21.56 4.16
CA GLY A 86 -12.57 21.26 2.90
C GLY A 86 -12.15 19.94 2.24
N LEU A 87 -11.26 19.16 2.84
CA LEU A 87 -10.85 17.82 2.40
C LEU A 87 -11.03 16.81 3.53
N GLY A 88 -12.10 16.01 3.47
CA GLY A 88 -12.26 14.86 4.36
C GLY A 88 -11.12 13.86 4.22
N PRO A 89 -10.94 12.93 5.19
CA PRO A 89 -9.90 11.90 5.13
C PRO A 89 -9.92 11.15 3.79
N THR A 90 -8.88 11.33 2.99
CA THR A 90 -8.82 10.86 1.60
C THR A 90 -7.54 10.06 1.39
N PRO A 91 -7.60 8.90 0.72
CA PRO A 91 -6.44 8.06 0.47
C PRO A 91 -5.56 8.64 -0.65
N TYR A 92 -4.26 8.67 -0.39
CA TYR A 92 -3.21 9.14 -1.28
C TYR A 92 -2.12 8.09 -1.41
N GLY A 93 -1.67 7.86 -2.64
CA GLY A 93 -0.52 7.04 -2.98
C GLY A 93 0.62 7.92 -3.51
N GLY A 94 1.86 7.50 -3.30
CA GLY A 94 2.99 8.32 -3.72
C GLY A 94 4.34 7.63 -3.76
N LYS A 95 5.31 8.38 -4.30
CA LYS A 95 6.73 8.03 -4.34
C LYS A 95 7.54 9.13 -3.67
N GLY A 96 8.60 8.73 -3.00
CA GLY A 96 9.56 9.68 -2.48
C GLY A 96 10.96 9.13 -2.49
N ALA A 97 11.90 10.04 -2.22
CA ALA A 97 13.30 9.70 -2.09
C ALA A 97 13.96 10.57 -1.02
N VAL A 98 14.92 9.97 -0.31
CA VAL A 98 15.76 10.62 0.67
C VAL A 98 17.21 10.50 0.21
N PHE A 99 17.93 11.61 0.20
CA PHE A 99 19.37 11.64 0.05
C PHE A 99 20.02 11.18 1.36
N CYS A 100 20.96 10.24 1.30
CA CYS A 100 21.66 9.66 2.45
C CYS A 100 23.13 10.10 2.56
N GLY A 101 23.56 11.09 1.77
CA GLY A 101 24.92 11.63 1.81
C GLY A 101 25.14 12.72 2.88
N ASN A 102 26.15 13.56 2.67
CA ASN A 102 26.44 14.74 3.50
C ASN A 102 25.95 16.01 2.77
N PRO A 103 25.10 16.87 3.36
CA PRO A 103 24.51 16.78 4.70
C PRO A 103 23.46 15.66 4.82
N SER A 104 23.27 15.24 6.07
CA SER A 104 22.43 14.13 6.58
C SER A 104 21.05 13.96 5.92
N SER A 105 20.44 12.78 6.14
CA SER A 105 19.18 12.32 5.55
C SER A 105 18.13 13.40 5.29
N ALA A 106 18.05 13.85 4.03
CA ALA A 106 17.13 14.89 3.58
C ALA A 106 16.19 14.37 2.50
N LEU A 107 14.92 14.76 2.56
CA LEU A 107 13.94 14.52 1.51
C LEU A 107 14.38 15.25 0.24
N ILE A 108 14.42 14.54 -0.89
CA ILE A 108 14.71 15.09 -2.21
C ILE A 108 13.55 14.92 -3.18
N LEU A 109 12.62 14.02 -2.88
CA LEU A 109 11.40 13.80 -3.66
C LEU A 109 10.24 13.44 -2.72
N TRP A 110 9.11 14.08 -2.95
CA TRP A 110 7.80 13.68 -2.45
C TRP A 110 6.77 13.97 -3.52
N ALA A 111 6.18 12.93 -4.09
CA ALA A 111 5.09 13.07 -5.04
C ALA A 111 3.94 12.18 -4.60
N MET A 112 2.77 12.77 -4.43
CA MET A 112 1.56 12.04 -4.06
C MET A 112 0.36 12.48 -4.90
N GLY A 113 -0.61 11.60 -5.04
CA GLY A 113 -1.90 11.91 -5.64
C GLY A 113 -2.97 11.00 -5.05
N ARG A 114 -4.23 11.36 -5.28
CA ARG A 114 -5.37 10.57 -4.81
C ARG A 114 -5.36 9.20 -5.49
N GLU A 115 -5.22 8.16 -4.68
CA GLU A 115 -5.15 6.77 -5.14
C GLU A 115 -5.71 5.86 -4.03
N PRO A 116 -6.46 4.79 -4.35
CA PRO A 116 -6.87 3.82 -3.34
C PRO A 116 -5.67 3.13 -2.68
N PHE A 117 -5.81 2.70 -1.43
CA PHE A 117 -4.79 1.92 -0.73
C PHE A 117 -4.70 0.50 -1.30
N LEU A 118 -3.71 0.26 -2.15
CA LEU A 118 -3.45 -1.04 -2.74
C LEU A 118 -2.48 -1.85 -1.88
N ARG A 119 -1.41 -1.21 -1.38
CA ARG A 119 -0.34 -1.84 -0.60
C ARG A 119 -0.82 -2.20 0.80
N ALA A 120 -1.47 -1.28 1.50
CA ALA A 120 -2.00 -1.55 2.84
C ALA A 120 -3.09 -2.65 2.83
N ARG A 121 -3.84 -2.78 1.72
CA ARG A 121 -4.94 -3.76 1.60
C ARG A 121 -4.54 -5.11 1.00
N LEU A 122 -3.34 -5.23 0.44
CA LEU A 122 -2.84 -6.47 -0.16
C LEU A 122 -2.97 -7.71 0.76
N PRO A 123 -2.63 -7.65 2.07
CA PRO A 123 -2.74 -8.80 2.96
C PRO A 123 -4.18 -9.25 3.16
N LEU A 124 -5.11 -8.30 3.21
CA LEU A 124 -6.54 -8.57 3.33
C LEU A 124 -7.05 -9.29 2.08
N TYR A 125 -6.72 -8.79 0.89
CA TYR A 125 -7.13 -9.42 -0.37
C TYR A 125 -6.55 -10.83 -0.53
N ALA A 126 -5.28 -11.04 -0.18
CA ALA A 126 -4.66 -12.37 -0.19
C ALA A 126 -5.40 -13.34 0.75
N SER A 127 -5.76 -12.88 1.95
CA SER A 127 -6.48 -13.70 2.93
C SER A 127 -7.89 -14.06 2.44
N VAL A 128 -8.62 -13.11 1.87
CA VAL A 128 -9.95 -13.35 1.28
C VAL A 128 -9.87 -14.33 0.11
N ALA A 129 -8.89 -14.16 -0.78
CA ALA A 129 -8.69 -15.07 -1.91
C ALA A 129 -8.37 -16.51 -1.43
N ALA A 130 -7.50 -16.66 -0.43
CA ALA A 130 -7.18 -17.97 0.15
C ALA A 130 -8.42 -18.64 0.77
N LEU A 131 -9.26 -17.88 1.49
CA LEU A 131 -10.50 -18.39 2.07
C LEU A 131 -11.49 -18.86 0.99
N LEU A 132 -11.67 -18.07 -0.08
CA LEU A 132 -12.53 -18.45 -1.20
C LEU A 132 -12.05 -19.73 -1.89
N LEU A 133 -10.74 -19.86 -2.11
CA LEU A 133 -10.16 -21.08 -2.70
C LEU A 133 -10.38 -22.31 -1.80
N ALA A 134 -10.25 -22.17 -0.48
CA ALA A 134 -10.51 -23.25 0.47
C ALA A 134 -11.98 -23.70 0.44
N ILE A 135 -12.92 -22.76 0.38
CA ILE A 135 -14.37 -23.05 0.28
C ILE A 135 -14.68 -23.79 -1.02
N LEU A 136 -14.15 -23.31 -2.16
CA LEU A 136 -14.34 -23.95 -3.46
C LEU A 136 -13.76 -25.37 -3.48
N ALA A 137 -12.58 -25.57 -2.92
CA ALA A 137 -11.96 -26.89 -2.80
C ALA A 137 -12.82 -27.85 -1.95
N ALA A 138 -13.32 -27.39 -0.80
CA ALA A 138 -14.21 -28.18 0.05
C ALA A 138 -15.52 -28.56 -0.68
N ALA A 139 -16.13 -27.61 -1.38
CA ALA A 139 -17.33 -27.84 -2.18
C ALA A 139 -17.08 -28.89 -3.29
N ALA A 140 -15.97 -28.78 -4.01
CA ALA A 140 -15.57 -29.75 -5.02
C ALA A 140 -15.37 -31.15 -4.44
N VAL A 141 -14.73 -31.28 -3.27
CA VAL A 141 -14.59 -32.57 -2.57
C VAL A 141 -15.94 -33.16 -2.18
N ILE A 142 -16.87 -32.35 -1.68
CA ILE A 142 -18.22 -32.79 -1.32
C ILE A 142 -18.99 -33.30 -2.55
N VAL A 143 -18.97 -32.53 -3.65
CA VAL A 143 -19.62 -32.90 -4.91
C VAL A 143 -19.01 -34.19 -5.44
N TRP A 144 -17.69 -34.31 -5.46
CA TRP A 144 -17.00 -35.52 -5.93
C TRP A 144 -17.32 -36.75 -5.07
N ARG A 145 -17.38 -36.60 -3.73
CA ARG A 145 -17.80 -37.69 -2.83
C ARG A 145 -19.25 -38.13 -3.09
N ARG A 146 -20.15 -37.20 -3.41
CA ARG A 146 -21.55 -37.51 -3.75
C ARG A 146 -21.70 -38.15 -5.13
N ALA A 147 -20.87 -37.77 -6.10
CA ALA A 147 -20.91 -38.30 -7.46
C ALA A 147 -20.25 -39.69 -7.60
N ARG A 148 -19.48 -40.16 -6.60
CA ARG A 148 -18.89 -41.50 -6.64
C ARG A 148 -19.98 -42.58 -6.59
N PRO A 149 -20.10 -43.45 -7.59
CA PRO A 149 -21.03 -44.57 -7.53
C PRO A 149 -20.65 -45.48 -6.37
N LYS A 150 -21.63 -45.82 -5.50
CA LYS A 150 -21.47 -46.90 -4.51
C LYS A 150 -21.10 -48.15 -5.29
N LYS A 151 -19.89 -48.70 -5.07
CA LYS A 151 -19.57 -50.07 -5.52
C LYS A 151 -20.65 -50.99 -4.95
N ARG A 152 -21.60 -51.44 -5.77
CA ARG A 152 -22.50 -52.54 -5.41
C ARG A 152 -21.58 -53.73 -5.13
N GLY A 153 -21.65 -54.26 -3.91
CA GLY A 153 -20.88 -55.44 -3.52
C GLY A 153 -21.06 -56.53 -4.56
N ALA A 154 -19.96 -57.13 -4.99
CA ALA A 154 -19.99 -58.26 -5.91
C ALA A 154 -20.92 -59.33 -5.33
N ALA A 155 -22.03 -59.61 -6.01
CA ALA A 155 -22.87 -60.75 -5.68
C ALA A 155 -21.98 -62.00 -5.75
N ARG A 156 -21.89 -62.72 -4.63
CA ARG A 156 -21.17 -63.98 -4.52
C ARG A 156 -21.80 -64.95 -5.52
N ALA A 157 -21.07 -65.30 -6.57
CA ALA A 157 -21.52 -66.30 -7.55
C ALA A 157 -21.71 -67.64 -6.82
N VAL A 158 -22.96 -68.09 -6.74
CA VAL A 158 -23.31 -69.45 -6.30
C VAL A 158 -22.98 -70.37 -7.48
N ARG A 159 -22.06 -71.32 -7.28
CA ARG A 159 -21.78 -72.36 -8.30
C ARG A 159 -22.96 -73.33 -8.36
N PRO A 160 -23.46 -73.69 -9.56
CA PRO A 160 -24.38 -74.81 -9.69
C PRO A 160 -23.59 -76.13 -9.55
N GLU A 161 -24.07 -76.99 -8.67
CA GLU A 161 -23.66 -78.38 -8.53
C GLU A 161 -24.32 -79.17 -9.67
N TRP A 162 -23.52 -79.72 -10.58
CA TRP A 162 -24.00 -80.63 -11.61
C TRP A 162 -24.08 -82.03 -11.01
N ILE A 163 -25.25 -82.65 -11.15
CA ILE A 163 -25.53 -84.04 -10.78
C ILE A 163 -24.91 -84.93 -11.86
N ASP A 164 -23.89 -85.71 -11.51
CA ASP A 164 -23.46 -86.86 -12.30
C ASP A 164 -24.35 -88.06 -11.98
N ALA A 165 -24.61 -88.84 -13.03
CA ALA A 165 -25.57 -89.95 -13.15
C ALA A 165 -25.28 -91.17 -12.25
#